data_AF-A0A1A8A9G9-F1
#
_entry.id   AF-A0A1A8A9G9-F1
#
_cell.length_a   1.000
_cell.length_b   1.000
_cell.length_c   1.000
_cell.angle_alpha   90.00
_cell.angle_beta   90.00
_cell.angle_gamma   90.00
#
_symmetry.space_group_name_H-M   'P 1'
#
loop_
_entity.id
_entity.type
_entity.pdbx_description
1 polymer ?
#
loop_
_entity_poly.entity_id
_entity_poly.type
_entity_poly.pdbx_seq_one_letter_code
_entity_poly.pdbx_strand_id
1 'polypeptide(L)'
;TALLCFWTLCQYCLVRFGLRGTSCSVTATKALRPFFFLLFVWVVSAWWAAAPSRAERPTVVFHHLFRVVALVDTLHYSEKLHFYQTCCVHCRAHLANHDDLISKSFQGSQGRAYLFNSVVNIGCGPAEERLLLTGLHAVADIYCENCHTTLGWKYEQAFELSQKYKEGKYIIELSHMIKDNGWD
;
A
#
# COMPACT_ATOMS: atom_id res chain seq x y z
N THR A 1 13.25 -30.29 21.14
CA THR A 1 12.17 -30.01 22.10
C THR A 1 11.22 -28.90 21.63
N ALA A 2 11.65 -27.87 20.89
CA ALA A 2 10.73 -26.89 20.26
C ALA A 2 9.91 -27.44 19.07
N LEU A 3 10.50 -28.36 18.28
CA LEU A 3 9.82 -29.01 17.15
C LEU A 3 8.71 -29.99 17.59
N LEU A 4 8.82 -30.57 18.78
CA LEU A 4 7.80 -31.44 19.37
C LEU A 4 6.59 -30.65 19.88
N CYS A 5 6.79 -29.42 20.38
CA CYS A 5 5.70 -28.53 20.78
C CYS A 5 4.87 -28.01 19.58
N PHE A 6 5.51 -27.74 18.45
CA PHE A 6 4.79 -27.35 17.24
C PHE A 6 3.93 -28.48 16.68
N TRP A 7 4.40 -29.73 16.79
CA TRP A 7 3.66 -30.89 16.33
C TRP A 7 2.47 -31.24 17.24
N THR A 8 2.63 -31.14 18.56
CA THR A 8 1.54 -31.38 19.51
C THR A 8 0.47 -30.29 19.51
N LEU A 9 0.83 -29.02 19.29
CA LEU A 9 -0.16 -27.94 19.08
C LEU A 9 -0.93 -28.08 17.76
N CYS A 10 -0.28 -28.58 16.70
CA CYS A 10 -0.93 -28.86 15.42
C CYS A 10 -1.95 -30.01 15.55
N GLN A 11 -1.61 -31.07 16.29
CA GLN A 11 -2.54 -32.19 16.55
C GLN A 11 -3.70 -31.81 17.47
N TYR A 12 -3.49 -30.93 18.46
CA TYR A 12 -4.58 -30.47 19.34
C TYR A 12 -5.62 -29.61 18.60
N CYS A 13 -5.19 -28.81 17.61
CA CYS A 13 -6.09 -28.05 16.75
C CYS A 13 -6.86 -28.93 15.75
N LEU A 14 -6.24 -29.99 15.22
CA LEU A 14 -6.88 -30.90 14.25
C LEU A 14 -7.98 -31.77 14.88
N VAL A 15 -7.82 -32.21 16.13
CA VAL A 15 -8.80 -33.10 16.80
C VAL A 15 -10.04 -32.33 17.29
N ARG A 16 -9.91 -31.05 17.65
CA ARG A 16 -11.02 -30.25 18.20
C ARG A 16 -11.98 -29.67 17.14
N PHE A 17 -11.58 -29.63 15.87
CA PHE A 17 -12.36 -29.08 14.75
C PHE A 17 -12.89 -30.13 13.75
N GLY A 18 -12.66 -31.43 13.97
CA GLY A 18 -13.34 -32.48 13.23
C GLY A 18 -13.15 -32.50 11.70
N LEU A 19 -12.03 -31.98 11.18
CA LEU A 19 -11.75 -31.97 9.74
C LEU A 19 -10.95 -33.21 9.35
N ARG A 20 -11.65 -34.30 9.00
CA ARG A 20 -11.05 -35.34 8.15
C ARG A 20 -11.06 -34.84 6.71
N GLY A 21 -9.86 -34.72 6.14
CA GLY A 21 -9.60 -34.78 4.70
C GLY A 21 -10.34 -33.75 3.84
N THR A 22 -9.70 -32.62 3.57
CA THR A 22 -9.53 -32.03 2.22
C THR A 22 -8.60 -30.81 2.33
N SER A 23 -7.79 -30.59 1.29
CA SER A 23 -6.80 -29.52 1.12
C SER A 23 -7.19 -28.18 1.74
N CYS A 24 -6.40 -27.72 2.72
CA CYS A 24 -6.63 -26.46 3.41
C CYS A 24 -6.12 -25.28 2.56
N SER A 25 -7.04 -24.57 1.90
CA SER A 25 -6.75 -23.35 1.15
C SER A 25 -6.30 -22.22 2.08
N VAL A 26 -5.35 -21.43 1.57
CA VAL A 26 -4.62 -20.30 2.19
C VAL A 26 -5.51 -19.19 2.79
N THR A 27 -6.83 -19.26 2.62
CA THR A 27 -7.80 -18.27 3.08
C THR A 27 -8.11 -18.36 4.58
N ALA A 28 -7.95 -19.53 5.21
CA ALA A 28 -8.31 -19.73 6.62
C ALA A 28 -7.32 -19.12 7.63
N THR A 29 -6.09 -18.78 7.21
CA THR A 29 -5.06 -18.21 8.09
C THR A 29 -5.19 -16.70 8.32
N LYS A 30 -6.04 -16.00 7.54
CA LYS A 30 -6.22 -14.54 7.66
C LYS A 30 -7.13 -14.12 8.84
N ALA A 31 -8.10 -14.96 9.22
CA ALA A 31 -9.10 -14.61 10.24
C ALA A 31 -8.64 -14.83 11.70
N LEU A 32 -7.60 -15.63 11.94
CA LEU A 32 -7.13 -15.99 13.30
C LEU A 32 -5.95 -15.15 13.80
N ARG A 33 -5.40 -14.26 12.98
CA ARG A 33 -4.22 -13.43 13.31
C ARG A 33 -4.39 -12.47 14.51
N PRO A 34 -5.52 -11.76 14.72
CA PRO A 34 -5.66 -10.91 15.90
C PRO A 34 -5.81 -11.72 17.19
N PHE A 35 -6.34 -12.95 17.11
CA PHE A 35 -6.44 -13.87 18.25
C PHE A 35 -5.07 -14.36 18.72
N PHE A 36 -4.14 -14.65 17.80
CA PHE A 36 -2.78 -15.06 18.16
C PHE A 36 -1.95 -13.92 18.76
N PHE A 37 -2.16 -12.67 18.32
CA PHE A 37 -1.45 -11.51 18.87
C PHE A 37 -1.89 -11.22 20.31
N LEU A 38 -3.19 -11.28 20.58
CA LEU A 38 -3.73 -11.14 21.93
C LEU A 38 -3.31 -12.29 22.84
N LEU A 39 -3.27 -13.52 22.33
CA LEU A 39 -2.78 -14.68 23.09
C LEU A 39 -1.28 -14.55 23.41
N PHE A 40 -0.46 -14.03 22.47
CA PHE A 40 0.97 -13.81 22.67
C PHE A 40 1.22 -12.70 23.71
N VAL A 41 0.50 -11.58 23.62
CA VAL A 41 0.56 -10.51 24.64
C VAL A 41 0.11 -11.05 25.99
N TRP A 42 -0.95 -11.85 26.05
CA TRP A 42 -1.44 -12.44 27.31
C TRP A 42 -0.46 -13.43 27.92
N VAL A 43 0.20 -14.28 27.10
CA VAL A 43 1.24 -15.22 27.55
C VAL A 43 2.47 -14.48 28.08
N VAL A 44 2.92 -13.43 27.39
CA VAL A 44 4.06 -12.60 27.83
C VAL A 44 3.72 -11.83 29.12
N SER A 45 2.48 -11.34 29.24
CA SER A 45 1.97 -10.64 30.42
C SER A 45 1.82 -11.57 31.63
N ALA A 46 1.31 -12.78 31.41
CA ALA A 46 1.17 -13.80 32.45
C ALA A 46 2.53 -14.31 32.94
N TRP A 47 3.52 -14.41 32.05
CA TRP A 47 4.89 -14.78 32.40
C TRP A 47 5.60 -13.67 33.21
N TRP A 48 5.29 -12.40 32.92
CA TRP A 48 5.76 -11.25 33.72
C TRP A 48 5.18 -11.23 35.14
N ALA A 49 3.92 -11.64 35.30
CA ALA A 49 3.22 -11.67 36.58
C ALA A 49 3.62 -12.87 37.48
N ALA A 50 4.16 -13.94 36.90
CA ALA A 50 4.46 -15.19 37.61
C ALA A 50 5.95 -15.39 37.97
N ALA A 51 6.83 -14.42 37.68
CA ALA A 51 8.27 -14.58 37.88
C ALA A 51 8.70 -14.24 39.33
N PRO A 52 9.21 -15.21 40.11
CA PRO A 52 9.81 -14.93 41.40
C PRO A 52 11.23 -14.37 41.19
N SER A 53 11.48 -13.19 41.75
CA SER A 53 12.80 -12.59 42.00
C SER A 53 13.85 -12.60 40.87
N ARG A 54 13.98 -11.45 40.21
CA ARG A 54 15.24 -10.75 39.85
C ARG A 54 16.48 -11.61 39.49
N ALA A 55 16.49 -12.21 38.30
CA ALA A 55 17.65 -12.51 37.43
C ALA A 55 17.14 -13.61 36.46
N GLU A 56 16.80 -13.34 35.21
CA GLU A 56 17.68 -13.04 34.08
C GLU A 56 16.79 -12.42 32.99
N ARG A 57 17.13 -11.23 32.48
CA ARG A 57 16.40 -10.64 31.34
C ARG A 57 17.01 -11.13 30.03
N PRO A 58 16.27 -11.80 29.13
CA PRO A 58 16.76 -12.09 27.79
C PRO A 58 16.51 -10.85 26.90
N THR A 59 17.27 -9.77 27.12
CA THR A 59 17.16 -8.54 26.31
C THR A 59 17.55 -8.76 24.86
N VAL A 60 18.42 -9.73 24.60
CA VAL A 60 18.95 -10.04 23.27
C VAL A 60 17.91 -10.75 22.40
N VAL A 61 17.19 -11.73 22.94
CA VAL A 61 16.18 -12.51 22.21
C VAL A 61 14.98 -11.63 21.82
N PHE A 62 14.52 -10.76 22.71
CA PHE A 62 13.46 -9.80 22.40
C PHE A 62 13.87 -8.80 21.32
N HIS A 63 15.11 -8.31 21.33
CA HIS A 63 15.60 -7.38 20.32
C HIS A 63 15.77 -8.03 18.94
N HIS A 64 16.25 -9.28 18.88
CA HIS A 64 16.31 -10.04 17.63
C HIS A 64 14.92 -10.39 17.10
N LEU A 65 13.98 -10.77 17.96
CA LEU A 65 12.60 -11.03 17.54
C LEU A 65 11.92 -9.75 17.04
N PHE A 66 12.12 -8.60 17.69
CA PHE A 66 11.62 -7.30 17.23
C PHE A 66 12.22 -6.90 15.88
N ARG A 67 13.53 -7.14 15.67
CA ARG A 67 14.17 -6.91 14.36
C ARG A 67 13.64 -7.83 13.28
N VAL A 68 13.41 -9.11 13.60
CA VAL A 68 12.85 -10.07 12.66
C VAL A 68 11.39 -9.72 12.34
N VAL A 69 10.57 -9.36 13.33
CA VAL A 69 9.19 -8.89 13.10
C VAL A 69 9.18 -7.60 12.29
N ALA A 70 10.02 -6.62 12.62
CA ALA A 70 10.13 -5.38 11.85
C ALA A 70 10.62 -5.64 10.42
N LEU A 71 11.58 -6.56 10.20
CA LEU A 71 12.04 -6.94 8.86
C LEU A 71 10.97 -7.72 8.09
N VAL A 72 10.24 -8.63 8.74
CA VAL A 72 9.12 -9.37 8.12
C VAL A 72 7.98 -8.41 7.80
N ASP A 73 7.68 -7.43 8.67
CA ASP A 73 6.70 -6.37 8.41
C ASP A 73 7.18 -5.42 7.30
N THR A 74 8.46 -5.08 7.24
CA THR A 74 9.05 -4.26 6.17
C THR A 74 9.03 -5.00 4.82
N LEU A 75 9.29 -6.31 4.83
CA LEU A 75 9.24 -7.16 3.63
C LEU A 75 7.77 -7.44 3.19
N HIS A 76 6.84 -7.67 4.12
CA HIS A 76 5.40 -7.77 3.82
C HIS A 76 4.80 -6.43 3.37
N TYR A 77 5.29 -5.31 3.90
CA TYR A 77 4.91 -3.96 3.47
C TYR A 77 5.40 -3.71 2.03
N SER A 78 6.64 -4.10 1.73
CA SER A 78 7.18 -4.09 0.36
C SER A 78 6.33 -4.94 -0.60
N GLU A 79 5.99 -6.18 -0.25
CA GLU A 79 5.18 -7.06 -1.12
C GLU A 79 3.72 -6.57 -1.33
N LYS A 80 3.13 -5.84 -0.38
CA LYS A 80 1.79 -5.24 -0.54
C LYS A 80 1.81 -3.95 -1.37
N LEU A 81 2.88 -3.17 -1.30
CA LEU A 81 3.03 -1.90 -2.02
C LEU A 81 3.09 -2.12 -3.54
N HIS A 82 3.64 -3.25 -3.98
CA HIS A 82 3.74 -3.64 -5.38
C HIS A 82 2.39 -3.94 -6.07
N PHE A 83 1.29 -4.10 -5.34
CA PHE A 83 0.02 -4.53 -5.92
C PHE A 83 -0.93 -3.37 -6.23
N TYR A 84 -0.74 -2.17 -5.65
CA TYR A 84 -1.64 -1.03 -5.84
C TYR A 84 -0.94 0.11 -6.56
N GLN A 85 -0.33 -0.22 -7.68
CA GLN A 85 0.53 0.66 -8.43
C GLN A 85 -0.10 1.06 -9.76
N THR A 86 0.15 2.31 -10.12
CA THR A 86 -0.32 2.91 -11.36
C THR A 86 0.86 3.03 -12.31
N CYS A 87 0.77 2.44 -13.50
CA CYS A 87 1.87 2.34 -14.45
C CYS A 87 1.50 2.94 -15.81
N CYS A 88 2.48 3.40 -16.59
CA CYS A 88 2.28 3.88 -17.94
C CYS A 88 1.82 2.73 -18.86
N VAL A 89 0.83 2.98 -19.71
CA VAL A 89 0.31 1.95 -20.64
C VAL A 89 1.34 1.47 -21.66
N HIS A 90 2.25 2.33 -22.10
CA HIS A 90 3.17 2.03 -23.21
C HIS A 90 4.45 1.32 -22.76
N CYS A 91 5.06 1.77 -21.67
CA CYS A 91 6.36 1.27 -21.20
C CYS A 91 6.30 0.59 -19.82
N ARG A 92 5.13 0.57 -19.17
CA ARG A 92 4.94 0.06 -17.80
C ARG A 92 5.81 0.73 -16.75
N ALA A 93 6.37 1.90 -17.04
CA ALA A 93 7.05 2.71 -16.03
C ALA A 93 6.06 3.04 -14.91
N HIS A 94 6.52 2.94 -13.66
CA HIS A 94 5.72 3.35 -12.51
C HIS A 94 5.42 4.84 -12.61
N LEU A 95 4.17 5.22 -12.37
CA LEU A 95 3.75 6.62 -12.35
C LEU A 95 3.36 7.06 -10.94
N ALA A 96 2.49 6.32 -10.26
CA ALA A 96 2.01 6.71 -8.93
C ALA A 96 1.59 5.51 -8.09
N ASN A 97 1.57 5.70 -6.78
CA ASN A 97 0.98 4.74 -5.86
C ASN A 97 -0.50 5.03 -5.65
N HIS A 98 -1.25 4.02 -5.19
CA HIS A 98 -2.64 4.22 -4.79
C HIS A 98 -2.79 5.27 -3.68
N ASP A 99 -1.90 5.27 -2.70
CA ASP A 99 -2.00 6.18 -1.55
C ASP A 99 -1.89 7.66 -1.96
N ASP A 100 -1.37 7.93 -3.16
CA ASP A 100 -1.32 9.27 -3.75
C ASP A 100 -2.60 9.65 -4.50
N LEU A 101 -3.55 8.75 -4.70
CA LEU A 101 -4.81 9.06 -5.39
C LEU A 101 -5.70 9.94 -4.50
N ILE A 102 -6.01 11.14 -4.98
CA ILE A 102 -6.87 12.11 -4.28
C ILE A 102 -8.33 11.94 -4.72
N SER A 103 -8.58 11.88 -6.02
CA SER A 103 -9.95 11.81 -6.53
C SER A 103 -10.05 11.16 -7.91
N LYS A 104 -11.15 10.43 -8.12
CA LYS A 104 -11.53 9.78 -9.37
C LYS A 104 -12.55 10.58 -10.19
N SER A 105 -13.00 11.73 -9.70
CA SER A 105 -14.11 12.51 -10.29
C SER A 105 -13.65 13.53 -11.35
N PHE A 106 -12.48 13.33 -11.94
CA PHE A 106 -11.91 14.24 -12.94
C PHE A 106 -12.11 13.69 -14.36
N GLN A 107 -12.11 14.62 -15.30
CA GLN A 107 -12.23 14.34 -16.73
C GLN A 107 -11.16 15.13 -17.47
N GLY A 108 -10.55 14.49 -18.45
CA GLY A 108 -9.66 15.11 -19.42
C GLY A 108 -10.21 15.04 -20.82
N SER A 109 -9.36 15.39 -21.77
CA SER A 109 -9.67 15.44 -23.19
C SER A 109 -10.03 14.06 -23.75
N GLN A 110 -9.40 13.00 -23.24
CA GLN A 110 -9.62 11.62 -23.70
C GLN A 110 -10.56 10.82 -22.79
N GLY A 111 -11.29 11.48 -21.89
CA GLY A 111 -12.29 10.85 -21.04
C GLY A 111 -11.96 10.95 -19.55
N ARG A 112 -12.08 9.84 -18.81
CA ARG A 112 -11.89 9.87 -17.34
C ARG A 112 -10.41 10.08 -16.99
N ALA A 113 -10.18 10.88 -15.95
CA ALA A 113 -8.84 11.16 -15.44
C ALA A 113 -8.83 11.17 -13.91
N TYR A 114 -7.69 10.88 -13.31
CA TYR A 114 -7.52 10.82 -11.86
C TYR A 114 -6.57 11.90 -11.37
N LEU A 115 -6.88 12.45 -10.19
CA LEU A 115 -6.07 13.45 -9.51
C LEU A 115 -5.15 12.75 -8.50
N PHE A 116 -3.85 12.99 -8.62
CA PHE A 116 -2.81 12.44 -7.76
C PHE A 116 -2.06 13.52 -7.00
N ASN A 117 -1.62 13.17 -5.80
CA ASN A 117 -0.79 13.98 -4.94
C ASN A 117 0.65 14.07 -5.43
N SER A 118 1.22 12.94 -5.85
CA SER A 118 2.58 12.81 -6.33
C SER A 118 2.63 11.82 -7.49
N VAL A 119 3.50 12.08 -8.45
CA VAL A 119 3.75 11.25 -9.63
C VAL A 119 5.26 11.23 -9.90
N VAL A 120 5.79 10.07 -10.26
CA VAL A 120 7.21 9.82 -10.53
C VAL A 120 7.42 9.40 -12.00
N ASN A 121 8.67 9.45 -12.47
CA ASN A 121 9.06 9.11 -13.84
C ASN A 121 8.31 9.93 -14.90
N ILE A 122 8.09 11.21 -14.60
CA ILE A 122 7.44 12.17 -15.49
C ILE A 122 8.29 13.42 -15.71
N GLY A 123 8.32 13.88 -16.95
CA GLY A 123 8.79 15.20 -17.31
C GLY A 123 7.63 16.18 -17.42
N CYS A 124 7.90 17.46 -17.13
CA CYS A 124 6.93 18.55 -17.27
C CYS A 124 7.31 19.44 -18.45
N GLY A 125 6.31 19.82 -19.24
CA GLY A 125 6.43 20.85 -20.27
C GLY A 125 6.37 22.26 -19.67
N PRO A 126 6.39 23.31 -20.53
CA PRO A 126 6.17 24.68 -20.09
C PRO A 126 4.75 24.85 -19.51
N ALA A 127 4.61 25.74 -18.53
CA ALA A 127 3.32 26.10 -17.98
C ALA A 127 2.56 27.02 -18.93
N GLU A 128 1.30 26.70 -19.18
CA GLU A 128 0.40 27.45 -20.05
C GLU A 128 -0.93 27.74 -19.33
N GLU A 129 -1.47 28.94 -19.53
CA GLU A 129 -2.79 29.28 -19.01
C GLU A 129 -3.90 28.67 -19.87
N ARG A 130 -4.80 27.91 -19.24
CA ARG A 130 -5.93 27.24 -19.89
C ARG A 130 -7.22 27.49 -19.11
N LEU A 131 -8.29 27.77 -19.83
CA LEU A 131 -9.62 27.86 -19.26
C LEU A 131 -10.21 26.44 -19.15
N LEU A 132 -10.39 25.97 -17.92
CA LEU A 132 -10.97 24.67 -17.62
C LEU A 132 -12.40 24.84 -17.07
N LEU A 133 -13.12 23.73 -16.90
CA LEU A 133 -14.49 23.73 -16.36
C LEU A 133 -14.62 24.48 -15.02
N THR A 134 -13.57 24.46 -14.19
CA THR A 134 -13.55 25.10 -12.88
C THR A 134 -12.87 26.47 -12.88
N GLY A 135 -12.72 27.11 -14.04
CA GLY A 135 -12.10 28.43 -14.19
C GLY A 135 -10.70 28.40 -14.82
N LEU A 136 -10.02 29.55 -14.77
CA LEU A 136 -8.68 29.74 -15.33
C LEU A 136 -7.62 29.05 -14.46
N HIS A 137 -6.71 28.30 -15.08
CA HIS A 137 -5.59 27.63 -14.41
C HIS A 137 -4.32 27.75 -15.26
N ALA A 138 -3.16 27.89 -14.63
CA ALA A 138 -1.88 27.62 -15.28
C ALA A 138 -1.54 26.13 -15.09
N VAL A 139 -1.37 25.41 -16.19
CA VAL A 139 -1.11 23.97 -16.20
C VAL A 139 0.08 23.64 -17.08
N ALA A 140 0.85 22.62 -16.70
CA ALA A 140 1.98 22.11 -17.47
C ALA A 140 1.67 20.69 -17.93
N ASP A 141 1.83 20.41 -19.22
CA ASP A 141 1.66 19.04 -19.73
C ASP A 141 2.71 18.12 -19.14
N ILE A 142 2.31 16.90 -18.77
CA ILE A 142 3.22 15.88 -18.26
C ILE A 142 3.35 14.72 -19.24
N TYR A 143 4.56 14.23 -19.38
CA TYR A 143 4.89 13.11 -20.25
C TYR A 143 5.74 12.09 -19.50
N CYS A 144 5.64 10.82 -19.87
CA CYS A 144 6.47 9.78 -19.27
C CYS A 144 7.94 10.00 -19.68
N GLU A 145 8.88 9.96 -18.73
CA GLU A 145 10.31 10.11 -19.04
C GLU A 145 10.87 8.96 -19.89
N ASN A 146 10.28 7.76 -19.80
CA ASN A 146 10.77 6.58 -20.50
C ASN A 146 10.29 6.48 -21.96
N CYS A 147 9.04 6.84 -22.25
CA CYS A 147 8.44 6.69 -23.58
C CYS A 147 7.97 8.00 -24.21
N HIS A 148 8.11 9.12 -23.49
CA HIS A 148 7.70 10.46 -23.92
C HIS A 148 6.23 10.58 -24.33
N THR A 149 5.39 9.62 -23.95
CA THR A 149 3.94 9.72 -24.17
C THR A 149 3.35 10.72 -23.19
N THR A 150 2.50 11.62 -23.69
CA THR A 150 1.72 12.54 -22.87
C THR A 150 0.75 11.75 -21.99
N LEU A 151 0.78 12.02 -20.68
CA LEU A 151 -0.04 11.31 -19.69
C LEU A 151 -1.21 12.17 -19.19
N GLY A 152 -1.04 13.49 -19.20
CA GLY A 152 -2.01 14.45 -18.67
C GLY A 152 -1.32 15.79 -18.38
N TRP A 153 -1.66 16.44 -17.27
CA TRP A 153 -1.10 17.73 -16.88
C TRP A 153 -0.96 17.89 -15.36
N LYS A 154 -0.07 18.79 -14.94
CA LYS A 154 0.09 19.26 -13.57
C LYS A 154 -0.52 20.65 -13.44
N TYR A 155 -1.20 20.91 -12.33
CA TYR A 155 -1.63 22.26 -11.99
C TYR A 155 -0.47 23.04 -11.37
N GLU A 156 0.00 24.08 -12.05
CA GLU A 156 1.00 25.00 -11.49
C GLU A 156 0.33 26.10 -10.67
N GLN A 157 -0.78 26.64 -11.16
CA GLN A 157 -1.51 27.71 -10.48
C GLN A 157 -3.01 27.64 -10.74
N ALA A 158 -3.80 27.92 -9.71
CA ALA A 158 -5.23 28.16 -9.79
C ALA A 158 -5.52 29.60 -9.34
N PHE A 159 -6.33 30.33 -10.10
CA PHE A 159 -6.64 31.73 -9.81
C PHE A 159 -7.81 31.88 -8.82
N GLU A 160 -8.68 30.88 -8.74
CA GLU A 160 -9.77 30.84 -7.77
C GLU A 160 -9.35 30.16 -6.46
N LEU A 161 -9.68 30.78 -5.33
CA LEU A 161 -9.38 30.26 -3.99
C LEU A 161 -9.98 28.87 -3.76
N SER A 162 -11.18 28.61 -4.30
CA SER A 162 -11.87 27.32 -4.19
C SER A 162 -11.12 26.18 -4.90
N GLN A 163 -10.23 26.51 -5.84
CA GLN A 163 -9.48 25.54 -6.65
C GLN A 163 -8.01 25.39 -6.22
N LYS A 164 -7.54 26.16 -5.24
CA LYS A 164 -6.14 26.15 -4.76
C LYS A 164 -5.65 24.79 -4.29
N TYR A 165 -6.54 23.91 -3.83
CA TYR A 165 -6.18 22.54 -3.44
C TYR A 165 -5.59 21.70 -4.59
N LYS A 166 -5.80 22.11 -5.84
CA LYS A 166 -5.27 21.45 -7.03
C LYS A 166 -3.81 21.82 -7.33
N GLU A 167 -3.31 22.94 -6.81
CA GLU A 167 -1.95 23.40 -7.09
C GLU A 167 -0.90 22.35 -6.67
N GLY A 168 0.05 22.09 -7.54
CA GLY A 168 1.07 21.05 -7.39
C GLY A 168 0.55 19.61 -7.54
N LYS A 169 -0.72 19.41 -7.90
CA LYS A 169 -1.32 18.09 -8.12
C LYS A 169 -1.30 17.71 -9.60
N TYR A 170 -1.42 16.42 -9.84
CA TYR A 170 -1.25 15.84 -11.17
C TYR A 170 -2.54 15.19 -11.64
N ILE A 171 -2.88 15.41 -12.91
CA ILE A 171 -3.94 14.70 -13.60
C ILE A 171 -3.28 13.69 -14.54
N ILE A 172 -3.70 12.42 -14.43
CA ILE A 172 -3.34 11.38 -15.40
C ILE A 172 -4.63 10.83 -16.00
N GLU A 173 -4.70 10.80 -17.33
CA GLU A 173 -5.82 10.23 -18.06
C GLU A 173 -5.76 8.69 -18.02
N LEU A 174 -6.93 8.05 -17.86
CA LEU A 174 -7.00 6.58 -17.75
C LEU A 174 -6.59 5.86 -19.04
N SER A 175 -6.69 6.53 -20.20
CA SER A 175 -6.24 5.99 -21.48
C SER A 175 -4.73 5.70 -21.51
N HIS A 176 -3.95 6.40 -20.70
CA HIS A 176 -2.49 6.32 -20.69
C HIS A 176 -1.92 5.53 -19.51
N MET A 177 -2.79 4.81 -18.78
CA MET A 177 -2.49 4.30 -17.46
C MET A 177 -3.05 2.89 -17.23
N ILE A 178 -2.20 1.98 -16.75
CA ILE A 178 -2.58 0.63 -16.30
C ILE A 178 -2.71 0.64 -14.77
N LYS A 179 -3.76 0.00 -14.28
CA LYS A 179 -3.98 -0.26 -12.86
C LYS A 179 -3.74 -1.75 -12.64
N ASP A 180 -2.67 -2.11 -11.96
CA ASP A 180 -2.50 -3.51 -11.59
C ASP A 180 -3.47 -3.86 -10.45
N ASN A 181 -4.35 -4.83 -10.78
CA ASN A 181 -5.13 -5.73 -9.94
C ASN A 181 -6.10 -5.19 -8.85
N GLY A 182 -7.39 -5.10 -9.20
CA GLY A 182 -8.51 -5.22 -8.25
C GLY A 182 -9.33 -3.96 -7.98
N TRP A 183 -9.18 -2.95 -8.84
CA TRP A 183 -9.87 -1.67 -8.73
C TRP A 183 -11.19 -1.64 -9.51
N ASP A 184 -12.26 -2.13 -8.88
CA ASP A 184 -13.65 -1.80 -9.24
C ASP A 184 -14.31 -0.98 -8.12
#